data_AF-A0A382EBA0-F1
#
_entry.id   AF-A0A382EBA0-F1
#
_cell.length_a   1.000
_cell.length_b   1.000
_cell.length_c   1.000
_cell.angle_alpha   90.00
_cell.angle_beta   90.00
_cell.angle_gamma   90.00
#
_symmetry.space_group_name_H-M   'P 1'
#
loop_
_entity.id
_entity.type
_entity.pdbx_description
1 polymer ?
#
loop_
_entity_poly.entity_id
_entity_poly.type
_entity_poly.pdbx_seq_one_letter_code
_entity_poly.pdbx_strand_id
1 'polypeptide(L)' 'MGMTVKHGQPRTGRKYARKMTRAECELTDLPRWVQIYTSPATGETAFKNADIVGGAKTVNAIRKKLNKFWG' A
#
# COMPACT_ATOMS: atom_id res chain seq x y z
N MET A 1 -13.77 20.21 -10.72
CA MET A 1 -13.46 19.09 -9.80
C MET A 1 -12.18 18.43 -10.30
N GLY A 2 -11.03 18.85 -9.78
CA GLY A 2 -9.74 18.29 -10.19
C GLY A 2 -9.66 16.85 -9.74
N MET A 3 -9.52 15.91 -10.68
CA MET A 3 -9.22 14.52 -10.35
C MET A 3 -7.90 14.52 -9.58
N THR A 4 -7.96 14.26 -8.26
CA THR A 4 -6.79 13.88 -7.49
C THR A 4 -6.28 12.59 -8.11
N VAL A 5 -5.34 12.72 -9.05
CA VAL A 5 -4.63 11.59 -9.64
C VAL A 5 -3.93 10.93 -8.48
N LYS A 6 -4.57 9.90 -7.92
CA LYS A 6 -3.98 9.18 -6.81
C LYS A 6 -2.61 8.73 -7.26
N HIS A 7 -1.55 9.00 -6.49
CA HIS A 7 -0.14 8.77 -6.85
C HIS A 7 0.21 7.27 -7.05
N GLY A 8 -0.57 6.54 -7.85
CA GLY A 8 -0.45 5.11 -8.10
C GLY A 8 -1.16 4.21 -7.10
N GLN A 9 -2.25 4.63 -6.43
CA GLN A 9 -2.98 3.73 -5.52
C GLN A 9 -3.25 2.39 -6.22
N PRO A 10 -2.87 1.25 -5.62
CA PRO A 10 -3.02 -0.04 -6.27
C PRO A 10 -4.50 -0.37 -6.50
N ARG A 11 -4.79 -0.97 -7.65
CA ARG A 11 -6.16 -1.37 -8.00
C ARG A 11 -6.68 -2.47 -7.07
N THR A 12 -8.00 -2.54 -6.96
CA THR A 12 -8.69 -3.53 -6.14
C THR A 12 -8.60 -4.93 -6.75
N GLY A 13 -8.12 -5.88 -5.96
CA GLY A 13 -7.98 -7.28 -6.34
C GLY A 13 -6.53 -7.76 -6.35
N ARG A 14 -6.29 -8.97 -5.82
CA ARG A 14 -4.96 -9.59 -5.74
C ARG A 14 -4.28 -9.75 -7.12
N LYS A 15 -5.07 -9.84 -8.20
CA LYS A 15 -4.60 -9.89 -9.59
C LYS A 15 -3.90 -8.60 -10.06
N TYR A 16 -4.13 -7.48 -9.37
CA TYR A 16 -3.46 -6.21 -9.64
C TYR A 16 -2.37 -5.89 -8.62
N ALA A 17 -1.89 -6.90 -7.87
CA ALA A 17 -0.78 -6.72 -6.96
C ALA A 17 0.46 -6.25 -7.72
N ARG A 18 0.98 -5.09 -7.30
CA ARG A 18 2.17 -4.47 -7.88
C ARG A 18 3.26 -4.35 -6.84
N LYS A 19 4.52 -4.37 -7.27
CA LYS A 19 5.65 -4.06 -6.38
C LYS A 19 5.57 -2.60 -5.93
N MET A 20 5.98 -2.33 -4.69
CA MET A 20 6.07 -0.96 -4.19
C MET A 20 7.07 -0.15 -5.02
N THR A 21 6.71 1.11 -5.26
CA THR A 21 7.60 2.12 -5.86
C THR A 21 8.61 2.60 -4.82
N ARG A 22 9.65 3.30 -5.29
CA ARG A 22 10.70 3.83 -4.43
C ARG A 22 10.12 4.78 -3.36
N ALA A 23 9.24 5.69 -3.74
CA ALA A 23 8.60 6.62 -2.83
C ALA A 23 7.76 5.92 -1.75
N GLU A 24 7.02 4.87 -2.11
CA GLU A 24 6.25 4.08 -1.14
C GLU A 24 7.16 3.34 -0.15
N CYS A 25 8.31 2.86 -0.62
CA CYS A 25 9.31 2.23 0.25
C CYS A 25 9.94 3.23 1.22
N GLU A 26 10.34 4.40 0.73
CA GLU A 26 10.91 5.48 1.56
C GLU A 26 9.93 6.00 2.62
N LEU A 27 8.61 5.94 2.36
CA LEU A 27 7.58 6.34 3.33
C LEU A 27 7.29 5.28 4.41
N THR A 28 7.41 4.01 4.03
CA THR A 28 6.92 2.88 4.83
C THR A 28 8.03 2.03 5.44
N ASP A 29 9.29 2.31 5.10
CA ASP A 29 10.47 1.50 5.41
C ASP A 29 10.35 0.04 4.93
N LEU A 30 9.42 -0.23 4.01
CA LEU A 30 9.23 -1.55 3.42
C LEU A 30 10.13 -1.73 2.20
N PRO A 31 10.64 -2.94 1.97
CA PRO A 31 11.51 -3.19 0.84
C PRO A 31 10.73 -3.27 -0.48
N ARG A 32 11.39 -2.91 -1.60
CA ARG A 32 10.79 -2.80 -2.95
C ARG A 32 10.24 -4.09 -3.54
N TRP A 33 10.59 -5.25 -2.97
CA TRP A 33 10.05 -6.53 -3.40
C TRP A 33 8.66 -6.81 -2.79
N VAL A 34 8.24 -6.04 -1.79
CA VAL A 34 6.88 -6.10 -1.23
C VAL A 34 5.88 -5.76 -2.31
N GLN A 35 4.84 -6.58 -2.43
CA GLN A 35 3.73 -6.33 -3.34
C GLN A 35 2.55 -5.74 -2.56
N ILE A 36 1.90 -4.73 -3.14
CA ILE A 36 0.71 -4.09 -2.59
C ILE A 36 -0.48 -4.24 -3.54
N TYR A 37 -1.65 -4.49 -2.96
CA TYR A 37 -2.93 -4.44 -3.66
C TYR A 37 -4.03 -3.93 -2.74
N THR A 38 -5.12 -3.41 -3.31
CA THR A 38 -6.31 -3.11 -2.51
C THR A 38 -7.13 -4.38 -2.36
N SER A 39 -7.35 -4.82 -1.13
CA SER A 39 -8.10 -6.05 -0.83
C SER A 39 -9.55 -5.89 -1.28
N PRO A 40 -10.10 -6.80 -2.11
CA PRO A 40 -11.49 -6.72 -2.54
C PRO A 40 -12.48 -7.00 -1.40
N ALA A 41 -12.06 -7.72 -0.36
CA ALA A 41 -12.92 -8.08 0.77
C ALA A 41 -13.07 -6.94 1.78
N THR A 42 -12.03 -6.12 1.97
CA THR A 42 -12.00 -5.07 3.01
C THR A 42 -11.83 -3.66 2.46
N GLY A 43 -11.48 -3.50 1.19
CA GLY A 43 -11.15 -2.20 0.59
C GLY A 43 -9.81 -1.61 1.07
N GLU A 44 -9.05 -2.34 1.88
CA GLU A 44 -7.81 -1.85 2.48
C GLU A 44 -6.57 -2.30 1.71
N THR A 45 -5.45 -1.57 1.84
CA THR A 45 -4.17 -1.99 1.28
C THR A 45 -3.66 -3.24 2.00
N ALA A 46 -3.50 -4.31 1.24
CA ALA A 46 -2.87 -5.55 1.65
C ALA A 46 -1.42 -5.59 1.15
N PHE A 47 -0.54 -6.11 2.00
CA PHE A 47 0.87 -6.33 1.71
C PHE A 47 1.07 -7.82 1.50
N LYS A 48 1.68 -8.20 0.38
CA LYS A 48 2.03 -9.57 0.04
C LYS A 48 3.55 -9.69 0.00
N ASN A 49 4.04 -10.79 0.56
CA ASN A 49 5.47 -11.01 0.73
C ASN A 49 6.07 -9.83 1.51
N ALA A 50 5.59 -9.62 2.73
CA ALA A 50 6.11 -8.60 3.63
C ALA A 50 6.04 -9.19 5.03
N ASP A 51 7.18 -9.26 5.71
CA ASP A 51 7.22 -9.55 7.14
C ASP A 51 7.22 -8.21 7.87
N ILE A 52 6.04 -7.79 8.34
CA ILE A 52 5.86 -6.49 8.99
C ILE A 52 5.93 -6.71 10.50
N VAL A 53 7.12 -6.46 11.05
CA VAL A 53 7.38 -6.55 12.48
C VAL A 53 6.52 -5.51 13.23
N GLY A 54 5.81 -5.95 14.27
CA GLY A 54 4.88 -5.13 15.06
C GLY A 54 3.38 -5.33 14.73
N GLY A 55 3.06 -6.24 13.82
CA GLY A 55 1.70 -6.75 13.63
C GLY A 55 0.70 -5.70 13.13
N ALA A 56 -0.57 -5.85 13.51
CA ALA A 56 -1.68 -5.05 12.96
C ALA A 56 -1.53 -3.53 13.17
N LYS A 57 -0.90 -3.08 14.26
CA LYS A 57 -0.68 -1.65 14.53
C LYS A 57 0.26 -1.02 13.50
N THR A 58 1.41 -1.66 13.24
CA THR A 58 2.37 -1.20 12.23
C THR A 58 1.75 -1.20 10.84
N VAL A 59 1.04 -2.28 10.49
CA VAL A 59 0.31 -2.39 9.22
C VAL A 59 -0.68 -1.23 9.03
N ASN A 60 -1.45 -0.89 10.06
CA ASN A 60 -2.41 0.20 9.99
C ASN A 60 -1.73 1.58 9.89
N ALA A 61 -0.61 1.80 10.58
CA ALA A 61 0.19 3.01 10.44
C ALA A 61 0.73 3.18 9.01
N ILE A 62 1.25 2.11 8.42
CA ILE A 62 1.71 2.06 7.03
C ILE A 62 0.55 2.36 6.07
N ARG A 63 -0.62 1.74 6.27
CA ARG A 63 -1.84 2.01 5.47
C ARG A 63 -2.21 3.49 5.52
N LYS A 64 -2.21 4.11 6.70
CA LYS A 64 -2.51 5.55 6.84
C LYS A 64 -1.51 6.42 6.09
N LYS A 65 -0.20 6.12 6.19
CA LYS A 65 0.83 6.84 5.43
C LYS A 65 0.61 6.72 3.91
N LEU A 66 0.35 5.51 3.43
CA LEU A 66 0.12 5.24 2.01
C LEU A 66 -1.16 5.88 1.49
N ASN A 67 -2.26 5.78 2.22
CA ASN A 67 -3.51 6.46 1.86
C ASN A 67 -3.32 7.98 1.79
N LYS A 68 -2.61 8.57 2.75
CA LYS A 68 -2.28 10.01 2.72
C LYS A 68 -1.40 10.38 1.53
N PHE A 69 -0.43 9.52 1.17
CA PHE A 69 0.44 9.74 0.01
C PHE A 69 -0.33 9.64 -1.31
N TRP A 70 -1.28 8.72 -1.42
CA TRP A 70 -2.06 8.56 -2.63
C TRP A 70 -3.22 9.55 -2.76
N GLY A 71 -3.72 10.18 -1.70
CA GLY A 71 -4.86 11.11 -1.75
C GLY A 71 -6.18 10.42 -1.46
#